data_AF-A0AAN1HWJ4-F1
#
_entry.id   AF-A0AAN1HWJ4-F1
#
_cell.length_a   1.000
_cell.length_b   1.000
_cell.length_c   1.000
_cell.angle_alpha   90.00
_cell.angle_beta   90.00
_cell.angle_gamma   90.00
#
_symmetry.space_group_name_H-M   'P 1'
#
loop_
_entity.id
_entity.type
_entity.pdbx_description
1 polymer ?
#
loop_
_entity_poly.entity_id
_entity_poly.type
_entity_poly.pdbx_seq_one_letter_code
_entity_poly.pdbx_strand_id
1 'polypeptide(L)'
;MNDGGKGAEPAARSKRADARRNEETLLDAAASVFVSSGVEAPVRDIAAKAGVGVGTIYRHFPTRADLIIAVYRHQVEACAEAGPALLESSETPYAALTRWIDLFVDFLVTKHGLAAVLQSDNSGFDTLHSYFIDRLQPVGTQLLEAAAAAGEIRPGLEAYELMRGVGNLCIGADHDPRYDARRLVALLIAGLRQPR
;
A
#
# COMPACT_ATOMS: atom_id res chain seq x y z
N MET A 1 30.11 13.10 -47.35
CA MET A 1 29.53 11.77 -47.07
C MET A 1 28.96 11.80 -45.66
N ASN A 2 27.70 11.45 -45.52
CA ASN A 2 27.01 11.34 -44.23
C ASN A 2 27.17 9.91 -43.69
N ASP A 3 26.96 9.79 -42.37
CA ASP A 3 26.17 8.75 -41.70
C ASP A 3 26.88 7.77 -40.74
N GLY A 4 26.18 7.48 -39.64
CA GLY A 4 26.40 6.29 -38.80
C GLY A 4 26.81 6.54 -37.35
N GLY A 5 25.87 6.96 -36.48
CA GLY A 5 26.17 7.09 -35.05
C GLY A 5 24.98 7.25 -34.10
N LYS A 6 23.82 6.62 -34.35
CA LYS A 6 22.71 6.57 -33.37
C LYS A 6 21.96 5.24 -33.48
N GLY A 7 22.21 4.30 -32.56
CA GLY A 7 21.50 3.00 -32.55
C GLY A 7 21.48 2.22 -31.23
N ALA A 8 22.25 2.59 -30.20
CA ALA A 8 22.38 1.78 -28.99
C ALA A 8 21.48 2.20 -27.80
N GLU A 9 20.92 3.41 -27.78
CA GLU A 9 20.11 3.92 -26.66
C GLU A 9 18.66 3.36 -26.54
N PRO A 10 17.93 3.00 -27.60
CA PRO A 10 16.54 2.55 -27.47
C PRO A 10 16.38 1.17 -26.80
N ALA A 11 17.25 0.21 -27.13
CA ALA A 11 17.13 -1.18 -26.67
C ALA A 11 17.48 -1.36 -25.18
N ALA A 12 18.42 -0.56 -24.66
CA ALA A 12 18.77 -0.59 -23.23
C ALA A 12 17.70 0.09 -22.35
N ARG A 13 17.02 1.13 -22.86
CA ARG A 13 15.88 1.78 -22.17
C ARG A 13 14.66 0.86 -22.13
N SER A 14 14.35 0.17 -23.23
CA SER A 14 13.26 -0.82 -23.29
C SER A 14 13.45 -1.94 -22.26
N LYS A 15 14.62 -2.56 -22.19
CA LYS A 15 14.90 -3.65 -21.24
C LYS A 15 14.76 -3.23 -19.77
N ARG A 16 15.10 -1.98 -19.44
CA ARG A 16 14.93 -1.44 -18.08
C ARG A 16 13.47 -1.20 -17.73
N ALA A 17 12.67 -0.71 -18.69
CA ALA A 17 11.23 -0.54 -18.52
C ALA A 17 10.52 -1.88 -18.33
N ASP A 18 10.88 -2.90 -19.12
CA ASP A 18 10.31 -4.25 -18.99
C ASP A 18 10.69 -4.90 -17.65
N ALA A 19 11.95 -4.75 -17.22
CA ALA A 19 12.40 -5.27 -15.92
C ALA A 19 11.64 -4.62 -14.76
N ARG A 20 11.46 -3.29 -14.79
CA ARG A 20 10.69 -2.56 -13.78
C ARG A 20 9.23 -2.98 -13.76
N ARG A 21 8.59 -3.14 -14.93
CA ARG A 21 7.20 -3.60 -15.03
C ARG A 21 7.02 -5.02 -14.49
N ASN A 22 8.00 -5.89 -14.72
CA ASN A 22 8.01 -7.25 -14.19
C ASN A 22 8.16 -7.26 -12.66
N GLU A 23 8.97 -6.36 -12.11
CA GLU A 23 9.12 -6.17 -10.67
C GLU A 23 7.83 -5.63 -10.02
N GLU A 24 7.22 -4.59 -10.61
CA GLU A 24 5.91 -4.06 -10.17
C GLU A 24 4.83 -5.16 -10.16
N THR A 25 4.76 -5.96 -11.22
CA THR A 25 3.81 -7.09 -11.31
C THR A 25 4.03 -8.14 -10.21
N LEU A 26 5.30 -8.43 -9.88
CA LEU A 26 5.64 -9.34 -8.79
C LEU A 26 5.23 -8.76 -7.43
N LEU A 27 5.47 -7.47 -7.20
CA LEU A 27 5.12 -6.79 -5.95
C LEU A 27 3.61 -6.67 -5.77
N ASP A 28 2.84 -6.44 -6.85
CA ASP A 28 1.38 -6.48 -6.84
C ASP A 28 0.84 -7.87 -6.48
N ALA A 29 1.43 -8.91 -7.08
CA ALA A 29 1.06 -10.29 -6.78
C ALA A 29 1.35 -10.64 -5.31
N ALA A 30 2.53 -10.25 -4.81
CA ALA A 30 2.91 -10.46 -3.42
C ALA A 30 1.98 -9.70 -2.45
N ALA A 31 1.70 -8.43 -2.71
CA ALA A 31 0.76 -7.61 -1.94
C ALA A 31 -0.61 -8.29 -1.87
N SER A 32 -1.13 -8.77 -3.01
CA SER A 32 -2.41 -9.45 -3.05
C SER A 32 -2.43 -10.77 -2.27
N VAL A 33 -1.34 -11.54 -2.30
CA VAL A 33 -1.21 -12.77 -1.48
C VAL A 33 -1.14 -12.43 0.01
N PHE A 34 -0.45 -11.35 0.39
CA PHE A 34 -0.40 -10.91 1.78
C PHE A 34 -1.77 -10.48 2.29
N VAL A 35 -2.54 -9.74 1.49
CA VAL A 35 -3.93 -9.37 1.85
C VAL A 35 -4.81 -10.59 2.06
N SER A 36 -4.69 -11.63 1.22
CA SER A 36 -5.57 -12.80 1.31
C SER A 36 -5.16 -13.81 2.38
N SER A 37 -3.86 -13.94 2.64
CA SER A 37 -3.28 -15.08 3.35
C SER A 37 -2.28 -14.68 4.44
N GLY A 38 -2.13 -13.39 4.70
CA GLY A 38 -1.14 -12.83 5.62
C GLY A 38 0.28 -12.81 5.06
N VAL A 39 1.18 -12.07 5.71
CA VAL A 39 2.61 -12.01 5.32
C VAL A 39 3.33 -13.36 5.45
N GLU A 40 2.75 -14.25 6.26
CA GLU A 40 3.24 -15.59 6.50
C GLU A 40 2.93 -16.57 5.34
N ALA A 41 2.22 -16.11 4.31
CA ALA A 41 1.96 -16.90 3.11
C ALA A 41 3.23 -17.47 2.46
N PRO A 42 3.18 -18.72 1.96
CA PRO A 42 4.29 -19.34 1.25
C PRO A 42 4.74 -18.55 0.00
N VAL A 43 6.05 -18.36 -0.17
CA VAL A 43 6.62 -17.68 -1.35
C VAL A 43 6.26 -18.38 -2.67
N ARG A 44 5.99 -19.68 -2.65
CA ARG A 44 5.51 -20.42 -3.83
C ARG A 44 4.13 -19.92 -4.31
N ASP A 45 3.28 -19.44 -3.41
CA ASP A 45 1.95 -18.94 -3.76
C ASP A 45 2.07 -17.57 -4.43
N ILE A 46 3.02 -16.75 -3.95
CA ILE A 46 3.43 -15.49 -4.61
C ILE A 46 3.99 -15.78 -5.99
N ALA A 47 4.90 -16.74 -6.12
CA ALA A 47 5.51 -17.14 -7.39
C ALA A 47 4.45 -17.61 -8.41
N ALA A 48 3.53 -18.46 -7.96
CA ALA A 48 2.41 -18.92 -8.78
C ALA A 48 1.51 -17.76 -9.23
N LYS A 49 1.18 -16.82 -8.33
CA LYS A 49 0.36 -15.66 -8.68
C LYS A 49 1.07 -14.69 -9.63
N ALA A 50 2.36 -14.47 -9.44
CA ALA A 50 3.18 -13.59 -10.29
C ALA A 50 3.58 -14.24 -11.63
N GLY A 51 3.36 -15.54 -11.81
CA GLY A 51 3.79 -16.26 -13.01
C GLY A 51 5.32 -16.38 -13.14
N VAL A 52 6.05 -16.37 -12.03
CA VAL A 52 7.52 -16.48 -11.99
C VAL A 52 7.99 -17.67 -11.17
N GLY A 53 9.25 -18.06 -11.31
CA GLY A 53 9.86 -19.08 -10.46
C GLY A 53 10.27 -18.53 -9.08
N VAL A 54 10.24 -19.37 -8.04
CA VAL A 54 10.70 -19.00 -6.69
C VAL A 54 12.17 -18.54 -6.70
N GLY A 55 13.02 -19.17 -7.53
CA GLY A 55 14.41 -18.75 -7.72
C GLY A 55 14.56 -17.33 -8.29
N THR A 56 13.61 -16.88 -9.12
CA THR A 56 13.56 -15.51 -9.61
C THR A 56 13.30 -14.55 -8.45
N ILE A 57 12.33 -14.86 -7.59
CA ILE A 57 12.00 -14.03 -6.41
C ILE A 57 13.23 -13.88 -5.51
N TYR A 58 13.86 -14.97 -5.09
CA TYR A 58 15.02 -14.90 -4.19
C TYR A 58 16.28 -14.30 -4.82
N ARG A 59 16.35 -14.24 -6.16
CA ARG A 59 17.40 -13.50 -6.85
C ARG A 59 17.22 -11.98 -6.69
N HIS A 60 15.99 -11.50 -6.64
CA HIS A 60 15.67 -10.08 -6.42
C HIS A 60 15.62 -9.72 -4.93
N PHE A 61 15.09 -10.63 -4.11
CA PHE A 61 14.87 -10.45 -2.69
C PHE A 61 15.53 -11.60 -1.93
N PRO A 62 16.82 -11.47 -1.57
CA PRO A 62 17.61 -12.58 -1.01
C PRO A 62 16.98 -13.21 0.23
N THR A 63 16.28 -12.41 1.04
CA THR A 63 15.56 -12.88 2.22
C THR A 63 14.06 -12.58 2.13
N ARG A 64 13.27 -13.27 2.96
CA ARG A 64 11.84 -12.96 3.12
C ARG A 64 11.62 -11.54 3.63
N ALA A 65 12.48 -11.07 4.53
CA ALA A 65 12.43 -9.71 5.04
C ALA A 65 12.61 -8.69 3.90
N ASP A 66 13.56 -8.93 2.98
CA ASP A 66 13.76 -8.06 1.80
C ASP A 66 12.50 -8.00 0.92
N LEU A 67 11.84 -9.15 0.70
CA LEU A 67 10.59 -9.20 -0.06
C LEU A 67 9.48 -8.40 0.64
N ILE A 68 9.29 -8.59 1.95
CA ILE A 68 8.26 -7.89 2.70
C ILE A 68 8.52 -6.37 2.72
N ILE A 69 9.78 -5.95 2.89
CA ILE A 69 10.18 -4.53 2.83
C ILE A 69 9.91 -3.95 1.45
N ALA A 70 10.20 -4.68 0.38
CA ALA A 70 9.93 -4.23 -0.99
C ALA A 70 8.42 -4.08 -1.24
N VAL A 71 7.61 -5.06 -0.82
CA VAL A 71 6.14 -5.00 -0.91
C VAL A 71 5.57 -3.87 -0.07
N TYR A 72 6.11 -3.64 1.14
CA TYR A 72 5.73 -2.53 2.00
C TYR A 72 5.91 -1.18 1.28
N ARG A 73 7.10 -0.96 0.70
CA ARG A 73 7.39 0.29 -0.03
C ARG A 73 6.49 0.46 -1.25
N HIS A 74 6.29 -0.63 -1.99
CA HIS A 74 5.38 -0.66 -3.14
C HIS A 74 3.95 -0.27 -2.76
N GLN A 75 3.40 -0.85 -1.69
CA GLN A 75 2.05 -0.52 -1.23
C GLN A 75 1.94 0.91 -0.69
N VAL A 76 2.97 1.45 -0.02
CA VAL A 76 3.00 2.85 0.39
C VAL A 76 2.92 3.77 -0.83
N GLU A 77 3.74 3.52 -1.85
CA GLU A 77 3.70 4.34 -3.08
C GLU A 77 2.37 4.19 -3.82
N ALA A 78 1.85 2.97 -3.95
CA ALA A 78 0.54 2.74 -4.58
C ALA A 78 -0.59 3.47 -3.83
N CYS A 79 -0.59 3.47 -2.50
CA CYS A 79 -1.55 4.25 -1.71
C CYS A 79 -1.37 5.76 -1.90
N ALA A 80 -0.12 6.25 -1.96
CA ALA A 80 0.17 7.66 -2.15
C ALA A 80 -0.30 8.15 -3.53
N GLU A 81 -0.05 7.38 -4.58
CA GLU A 81 -0.48 7.66 -5.96
C GLU A 81 -1.99 7.55 -6.14
N ALA A 82 -2.64 6.59 -5.45
CA ALA A 82 -4.07 6.37 -5.57
C ALA A 82 -4.91 7.54 -5.05
N GLY A 83 -4.48 8.26 -4.01
CA GLY A 83 -5.31 9.32 -3.40
C GLY A 83 -5.73 10.43 -4.37
N PRO A 84 -4.78 11.11 -5.06
CA PRO A 84 -5.11 12.10 -6.08
C PRO A 84 -5.95 11.53 -7.24
N ALA A 85 -5.58 10.35 -7.75
CA ALA A 85 -6.33 9.69 -8.83
C ALA A 85 -7.77 9.34 -8.43
N LEU A 86 -7.98 8.94 -7.17
CA LEU A 86 -9.30 8.69 -6.60
C LEU A 86 -10.10 9.98 -6.47
N LEU A 87 -9.51 11.09 -6.05
CA LEU A 87 -10.22 12.38 -6.03
C LEU A 87 -10.73 12.79 -7.41
N GLU A 88 -9.94 12.56 -8.45
CA GLU A 88 -10.31 12.92 -9.83
C GLU A 88 -11.38 11.99 -10.43
N SER A 89 -11.35 10.70 -10.09
CA SER A 89 -12.20 9.67 -10.71
C SER A 89 -13.44 9.30 -9.90
N SER A 90 -13.53 9.71 -8.63
CA SER A 90 -14.67 9.40 -7.77
C SER A 90 -15.86 10.32 -8.01
N GLU A 91 -17.06 9.79 -7.80
CA GLU A 91 -18.30 10.59 -7.84
C GLU A 91 -18.29 11.70 -6.77
N THR A 92 -17.71 11.41 -5.60
CA THR A 92 -17.57 12.39 -4.51
C THR A 92 -16.23 12.22 -3.78
N PRO A 93 -15.69 13.27 -3.13
CA PRO A 93 -14.50 13.17 -2.29
C PRO A 93 -14.64 12.18 -1.14
N TYR A 94 -15.82 12.02 -0.53
CA TYR A 94 -16.04 10.97 0.47
C TYR A 94 -15.91 9.56 -0.10
N ALA A 95 -16.39 9.34 -1.33
CA ALA A 95 -16.19 8.07 -2.02
C ALA A 95 -14.69 7.82 -2.31
N ALA A 96 -13.93 8.86 -2.67
CA ALA A 96 -12.48 8.78 -2.82
C ALA A 96 -11.79 8.40 -1.50
N LEU A 97 -12.13 9.08 -0.40
CA LEU A 97 -11.62 8.81 0.93
C LEU A 97 -11.90 7.36 1.35
N THR A 98 -13.13 6.89 1.16
CA THR A 98 -13.53 5.53 1.54
C THR A 98 -12.69 4.49 0.78
N ARG A 99 -12.54 4.64 -0.54
CA ARG A 99 -11.71 3.73 -1.35
C ARG A 99 -10.24 3.79 -0.99
N TRP A 100 -9.73 4.97 -0.67
CA TRP A 100 -8.34 5.12 -0.22
C TRP A 100 -8.11 4.44 1.13
N ILE A 101 -9.07 4.52 2.05
CA ILE A 101 -9.02 3.81 3.33
C ILE A 101 -9.05 2.28 3.12
N ASP A 102 -9.80 1.76 2.15
CA ASP A 102 -9.75 0.33 1.82
C ASP A 102 -8.35 -0.11 1.39
N LEU A 103 -7.67 0.67 0.54
CA LEU A 103 -6.27 0.43 0.16
C LEU A 103 -5.33 0.50 1.36
N PHE A 104 -5.56 1.47 2.25
CA PHE A 104 -4.78 1.62 3.47
C PHE A 104 -4.96 0.42 4.42
N VAL A 105 -6.17 -0.12 4.56
CA VAL A 105 -6.45 -1.35 5.33
C VAL A 105 -5.70 -2.54 4.74
N ASP A 106 -5.65 -2.68 3.42
CA ASP A 106 -4.88 -3.75 2.76
C ASP A 106 -3.38 -3.64 3.00
N PHE A 107 -2.85 -2.43 2.99
CA PHE A 107 -1.47 -2.16 3.37
C PHE A 107 -1.17 -2.52 4.84
N LEU A 108 -2.12 -2.32 5.76
CA LEU A 108 -1.91 -2.58 7.18
C LEU A 108 -1.61 -4.06 7.49
N VAL A 109 -2.08 -4.99 6.66
CA VAL A 109 -1.70 -6.41 6.76
C VAL A 109 -0.19 -6.59 6.67
N THR A 110 0.43 -5.98 5.65
CA THR A 110 1.88 -6.00 5.44
C THR A 110 2.62 -5.26 6.55
N LYS A 111 2.12 -4.08 6.95
CA LYS A 111 2.74 -3.27 8.02
C LYS A 111 2.81 -4.01 9.36
N HIS A 112 1.71 -4.63 9.78
CA HIS A 112 1.66 -5.37 11.04
C HIS A 112 2.48 -6.65 10.97
N GLY A 113 2.44 -7.36 9.83
CA GLY A 113 3.28 -8.53 9.59
C GLY A 113 4.77 -8.22 9.63
N LEU A 114 5.19 -7.07 9.07
CA LEU A 114 6.57 -6.63 9.10
C LEU A 114 7.08 -6.37 10.53
N ALA A 115 6.24 -5.84 11.42
CA ALA A 115 6.61 -5.63 12.82
C ALA A 115 7.01 -6.95 13.52
N ALA A 116 6.39 -8.08 13.15
CA ALA A 116 6.77 -9.40 13.65
C ALA A 116 8.10 -9.91 13.08
N VAL A 117 8.43 -9.54 11.84
CA VAL A 117 9.67 -9.95 11.16
C VAL A 117 10.89 -9.11 11.59
N LEU A 118 10.69 -7.83 11.89
CA LEU A 118 11.74 -6.88 12.27
C LEU A 118 11.94 -6.72 13.78
N GLN A 119 11.41 -7.62 14.63
CA GLN A 119 11.47 -7.47 16.09
C GLN A 119 12.90 -7.29 16.66
N SER A 120 13.95 -7.71 15.93
CA SER A 120 15.36 -7.53 16.32
C SER A 120 16.02 -6.26 15.75
N ASP A 121 15.37 -5.52 14.84
CA ASP A 121 15.88 -4.30 14.20
C ASP A 121 14.86 -3.16 14.29
N ASN A 122 14.78 -2.55 15.47
CA ASN A 122 13.92 -1.40 15.72
C ASN A 122 14.26 -0.20 14.80
N SER A 123 15.53 -0.03 14.42
CA SER A 123 15.96 1.11 13.61
C SER A 123 15.41 1.08 12.18
N GLY A 124 15.40 -0.12 11.58
CA GLY A 124 14.80 -0.36 10.27
C GLY A 124 13.29 -0.15 10.28
N PHE A 125 12.61 -0.62 11.34
CA PHE A 125 11.18 -0.42 11.51
C PHE A 125 10.80 1.07 11.67
N ASP A 126 11.53 1.83 12.49
CA ASP A 126 11.30 3.26 12.68
C ASP A 126 11.49 4.04 11.38
N THR A 127 12.52 3.71 10.59
CA THR A 127 12.76 4.32 9.27
C THR A 127 11.59 4.06 8.31
N LEU A 128 11.05 2.84 8.29
CA LEU A 128 9.90 2.49 7.46
C LEU A 128 8.60 3.12 7.98
N HIS A 129 8.48 3.32 9.29
CA HIS A 129 7.37 4.04 9.88
C HIS A 129 7.37 5.51 9.47
N SER A 130 8.51 6.21 9.61
CA SER A 130 8.66 7.60 9.17
C SER A 130 8.35 7.75 7.67
N TYR A 131 8.93 6.90 6.84
CA TYR A 131 8.66 6.89 5.40
C TYR A 131 7.16 6.73 5.07
N PHE A 132 6.46 5.84 5.78
CA PHE A 132 5.01 5.67 5.63
C PHE A 132 4.23 6.95 5.97
N ILE A 133 4.59 7.62 7.06
CA ILE A 133 3.95 8.88 7.47
C ILE A 133 4.19 9.98 6.45
N ASP A 134 5.46 10.17 6.04
CA ASP A 134 5.85 11.19 5.08
C ASP A 134 5.12 11.06 3.74
N ARG A 135 4.82 9.83 3.31
CA ARG A 135 4.13 9.56 2.04
C ARG A 135 2.61 9.62 2.16
N LEU A 136 2.01 9.04 3.21
CA LEU A 136 0.56 8.86 3.27
C LEU A 136 -0.19 9.95 4.04
N GLN A 137 0.43 10.62 5.01
CA GLN A 137 -0.25 11.67 5.78
C GLN A 137 -0.71 12.83 4.88
N PRO A 138 0.12 13.38 3.96
CA PRO A 138 -0.34 14.47 3.08
C PRO A 138 -1.53 14.07 2.19
N VAL A 139 -1.56 12.81 1.75
CA VAL A 139 -2.63 12.27 0.90
C VAL A 139 -3.93 12.13 1.70
N GLY A 140 -3.86 11.59 2.91
CA GLY A 140 -5.00 11.54 3.83
C GLY A 140 -5.55 12.93 4.15
N THR A 141 -4.67 13.92 4.36
CA THR A 141 -5.06 15.32 4.60
C THR A 141 -5.83 15.87 3.41
N GLN A 142 -5.31 15.71 2.18
CA GLN A 142 -5.96 16.17 0.97
C GLN A 142 -7.37 15.58 0.78
N LEU A 143 -7.53 14.28 1.03
CA LEU A 143 -8.82 13.58 0.92
C LEU A 143 -9.83 14.08 1.98
N LEU A 144 -9.38 14.27 3.22
CA LEU A 144 -10.22 14.79 4.31
C LEU A 144 -10.65 16.23 4.07
N GLU A 145 -9.72 17.10 3.65
CA GLU A 145 -10.02 18.49 3.32
C GLU A 145 -11.01 18.59 2.17
N ALA A 146 -10.84 17.79 1.11
CA ALA A 146 -11.78 17.78 -0.02
C ALA A 146 -13.19 17.33 0.40
N ALA A 147 -13.30 16.27 1.22
CA ALA A 147 -14.58 15.80 1.72
C ALA A 147 -15.24 16.79 2.70
N ALA A 148 -14.46 17.48 3.52
CA ALA A 148 -14.95 18.52 4.42
C ALA A 148 -15.41 19.77 3.64
N ALA A 149 -14.65 20.20 2.64
CA ALA A 149 -15.00 21.32 1.77
C ALA A 149 -16.28 21.07 0.96
N ALA A 150 -16.55 19.82 0.58
CA ALA A 150 -17.79 19.38 -0.04
C ALA A 150 -18.97 19.25 0.94
N GLY A 151 -18.75 19.43 2.24
CA GLY A 151 -19.77 19.28 3.29
C GLY A 151 -20.18 17.82 3.55
N GLU A 152 -19.40 16.85 3.06
CA GLU A 152 -19.74 15.42 3.17
C GLU A 152 -19.35 14.83 4.54
N ILE A 153 -18.35 15.43 5.21
CA ILE A 153 -17.88 15.04 6.54
C ILE A 153 -17.77 16.23 7.49
N ARG A 154 -17.64 15.95 8.80
CA ARG A 154 -17.29 16.96 9.80
C ARG A 154 -15.82 17.42 9.64
N PRO A 155 -15.53 18.73 9.60
CA PRO A 155 -14.15 19.23 9.56
C PRO A 155 -13.45 19.01 10.90
N GLY A 156 -12.11 19.12 10.91
CA GLY A 156 -11.28 19.13 12.11
C GLY A 156 -10.70 17.77 12.53
N LEU A 157 -10.87 16.73 11.73
CA LEU A 157 -10.16 15.46 11.92
C LEU A 157 -8.80 15.51 11.23
N GLU A 158 -7.74 15.23 11.97
CA GLU A 158 -6.38 15.15 11.43
C GLU A 158 -6.14 13.79 10.75
N ALA A 159 -5.46 13.79 9.60
CA ALA A 159 -5.20 12.58 8.83
C ALA A 159 -4.40 11.54 9.63
N TYR A 160 -3.41 11.98 10.40
CA TYR A 160 -2.62 11.11 11.25
C TYR A 160 -3.46 10.43 12.34
N GLU A 161 -4.43 11.14 12.93
CA GLU A 161 -5.32 10.58 13.94
C GLU A 161 -6.24 9.51 13.34
N LEU A 162 -6.82 9.79 12.17
CA LEU A 162 -7.62 8.81 11.43
C LEU A 162 -6.79 7.57 11.09
N MET A 163 -5.60 7.76 10.52
CA MET A 163 -4.72 6.66 10.13
C MET A 163 -4.29 5.81 11.33
N ARG A 164 -3.99 6.45 12.47
CA ARG A 164 -3.69 5.75 13.73
C ARG A 164 -4.89 4.96 14.24
N GLY A 165 -6.09 5.54 14.19
CA GLY A 165 -7.34 4.88 14.58
C GLY A 165 -7.63 3.65 13.72
N VAL A 166 -7.54 3.78 12.40
CA VAL A 166 -7.70 2.67 11.44
C VAL A 166 -6.62 1.60 11.65
N GLY A 167 -5.36 2.02 11.85
CA GLY A 167 -4.25 1.15 12.22
C GLY A 167 -4.57 0.29 13.43
N ASN A 168 -5.01 0.92 14.53
CA ASN A 168 -5.38 0.23 15.76
C ASN A 168 -6.57 -0.71 15.59
N LEU A 169 -7.58 -0.34 14.80
CA LEU A 169 -8.69 -1.24 14.47
C LEU A 169 -8.24 -2.45 13.64
N CYS A 170 -7.12 -2.36 12.93
CA CYS A 170 -6.58 -3.50 12.19
C CYS A 170 -5.62 -4.36 13.04
N ILE A 171 -5.33 -3.97 14.28
CA ILE A 171 -4.58 -4.81 15.21
C ILE A 171 -5.51 -5.91 15.74
N GLY A 172 -5.09 -7.18 15.62
CA GLY A 172 -5.77 -8.30 16.29
C GLY A 172 -6.77 -9.09 15.44
N ALA A 173 -6.96 -8.76 14.15
CA ALA A 173 -7.77 -9.58 13.24
C ALA A 173 -7.34 -11.05 13.20
N ASP A 174 -6.06 -11.34 13.41
CA ASP A 174 -5.54 -12.71 13.40
C ASP A 174 -5.89 -13.52 14.67
N HIS A 175 -6.37 -12.88 15.74
CA HIS A 175 -6.52 -13.49 17.07
C HIS A 175 -7.98 -13.82 17.44
N ASP A 176 -8.98 -13.24 16.77
CA ASP A 176 -10.40 -13.58 16.93
C ASP A 176 -11.08 -13.66 15.55
N PRO A 177 -11.48 -14.85 15.08
CA PRO A 177 -12.17 -15.00 13.79
C PRO A 177 -13.50 -14.23 13.67
N ARG A 178 -14.05 -13.74 14.78
CA ARG A 178 -15.27 -12.91 14.79
C ARG A 178 -14.96 -11.41 14.65
N TYR A 179 -13.69 -11.02 14.74
CA TYR A 179 -13.25 -9.64 14.61
C TYR A 179 -13.06 -9.26 13.15
N ASP A 180 -13.99 -8.48 12.62
CA ASP A 180 -13.93 -7.96 11.26
C ASP A 180 -13.45 -6.50 11.28
N ALA A 181 -12.13 -6.32 11.12
CA ALA A 181 -11.50 -5.01 11.08
C ALA A 181 -12.06 -4.12 9.96
N ARG A 182 -12.31 -4.69 8.76
CA ARG A 182 -12.85 -3.95 7.62
C ARG A 182 -14.24 -3.41 7.92
N ARG A 183 -15.10 -4.20 8.57
CA ARG A 183 -16.43 -3.73 9.00
C ARG A 183 -16.33 -2.60 10.02
N LEU A 184 -15.43 -2.69 11.00
CA LEU A 184 -15.26 -1.63 12.01
C LEU A 184 -14.69 -0.34 11.41
N VAL A 185 -13.74 -0.46 10.49
CA VAL A 185 -13.20 0.68 9.73
C VAL A 185 -14.30 1.32 8.88
N ALA A 186 -15.13 0.53 8.18
CA ALA A 186 -16.26 1.06 7.42
C ALA A 186 -17.25 1.83 8.30
N LEU A 187 -17.53 1.36 9.52
CA LEU A 187 -18.36 2.08 10.49
C LEU A 187 -17.71 3.38 10.98
N LEU A 188 -16.39 3.37 11.23
CA LEU A 188 -15.63 4.57 11.58
C LEU A 188 -15.75 5.63 10.47
N ILE A 189 -15.51 5.26 9.22
CA ILE A 189 -15.60 6.16 8.06
C ILE A 189 -17.04 6.62 7.82
N ALA A 190 -18.04 5.76 8.02
CA ALA A 190 -19.45 6.14 7.97
C ALA A 190 -19.81 7.19 9.04
N GLY A 191 -19.24 7.07 10.24
CA GLY A 191 -19.45 8.02 11.35
C GLY A 191 -18.86 9.41 11.14
N LEU A 192 -18.00 9.60 10.13
CA LEU A 192 -17.48 10.92 9.75
C LEU A 192 -18.51 11.78 9.02
N ARG A 193 -19.50 11.14 8.39
CA ARG A 193 -20.52 11.83 7.59
C ARG A 193 -21.33 12.79 8.43
N GLN A 194 -21.66 13.95 7.85
CA GLN A 194 -22.65 14.82 8.46
C GLN A 194 -24.05 14.25 8.26
N PRO A 195 -24.93 14.28 9.29
CA PRO A 195 -26.35 14.08 9.09
C PRO A 195 -26.85 15.12 8.07
N ARG A 196 -27.60 14.68 7.07
CA ARG A 196 -28.35 15.58 6.18
C ARG A 196 -29.47 16.28 6.93
#